data_AF-A0A6J6E7P6-F1
#
_entry.id   AF-A0A6J6E7P6-F1
#
_cell.length_a   1.000
_cell.length_b   1.000
_cell.length_c   1.000
_cell.angle_alpha   90.00
_cell.angle_beta   90.00
_cell.angle_gamma   90.00
#
_symmetry.space_group_name_H-M   'P 1'
#
loop_
_entity.id
_entity.type
_entity.pdbx_description
1 polymer ?
#
loop_
_entity_poly.entity_id
_entity_poly.type
_entity_poly.pdbx_seq_one_letter_code
_entity_poly.pdbx_strand_id
1 'polypeptide(L)' 'MSAANEVAVERFLEGGLRWTQIAETVEEALQRHETPAGELVAADIIEADRRGRDAARRVLSR' A
#
# COMPACT_ATOMS: atom_id res chain seq x y z
N MET A 1 -4.55 3.61 -0.24
CA MET A 1 -4.45 3.37 -1.70
C MET A 1 -3.19 3.98 -2.31
N SER A 2 -2.99 5.31 -2.29
CA SER A 2 -1.80 5.95 -2.91
C SER A 2 -0.47 5.35 -2.44
N ALA A 3 -0.30 5.19 -1.12
CA ALA A 3 0.92 4.66 -0.53
C ALA A 3 1.31 3.26 -1.03
N ALA A 4 0.34 2.33 -1.12
CA ALA A 4 0.58 0.98 -1.62
C ALA A 4 0.89 1.00 -3.13
N ASN A 5 0.20 1.87 -3.88
CA ASN A 5 0.46 2.05 -5.31
C ASN A 5 1.86 2.61 -5.57
N GLU A 6 2.32 3.59 -4.80
CA GLU A 6 3.67 4.16 -4.94
C GLU A 6 4.75 3.09 -4.79
N VAL A 7 4.64 2.25 -3.75
CA VAL A 7 5.59 1.14 -3.52
C VAL A 7 5.54 0.13 -4.67
N ALA A 8 4.35 -0.23 -5.15
CA ALA A 8 4.20 -1.19 -6.24
C ALA A 8 4.73 -0.65 -7.58
N VAL A 9 4.47 0.62 -7.90
CA VAL A 9 4.97 1.27 -9.11
C VAL A 9 6.49 1.42 -9.05
N GLU A 10 7.05 1.83 -7.91
CA GLU A 10 8.51 1.88 -7.71
C GLU A 10 9.14 0.51 -8.02
N ARG A 11 8.58 -0.57 -7.45
CA ARG A 11 9.10 -1.91 -7.70
C ARG A 11 8.96 -2.37 -9.16
N PHE A 12 7.89 -1.96 -9.85
CA PHE A 12 7.72 -2.18 -11.27
C PHE A 12 8.78 -1.45 -12.10
N LEU A 13 9.06 -0.19 -11.79
CA LEU A 13 10.08 0.62 -12.48
C LEU A 13 11.49 0.05 -12.29
N GLU A 14 11.76 -0.61 -11.17
CA GLU A 14 13.00 -1.36 -10.92
C GLU A 14 13.05 -2.73 -11.65
N GLY A 15 12.00 -3.10 -12.40
CA GLY A 15 11.90 -4.38 -13.10
C GLY A 15 11.55 -5.57 -12.21
N GLY A 16 11.12 -5.34 -10.96
CA GLY A 16 10.78 -6.38 -10.00
C GLY A 16 9.32 -6.86 -10.05
N LEU A 17 8.47 -6.24 -10.87
CA LEU A 17 7.07 -6.61 -11.06
C LEU A 17 6.68 -6.56 -12.53
N ARG A 18 5.69 -7.39 -12.91
CA ARG A 18 4.91 -7.22 -14.15
C ARG A 18 3.83 -6.16 -13.92
N TRP A 19 3.36 -5.54 -15.00
CA TRP A 19 2.29 -4.53 -14.97
C TRP A 19 1.04 -4.98 -14.19
N THR A 20 0.57 -6.22 -14.41
CA THR A 20 -0.63 -6.74 -13.73
C THR A 20 -0.44 -6.90 -12.21
N GLN A 21 0.81 -7.14 -11.77
CA GLN A 21 1.12 -7.36 -10.37
C GLN A 21 1.03 -6.08 -9.53
N ILE A 22 1.00 -4.90 -10.16
CA ILE A 22 0.78 -3.63 -9.45
C ILE A 22 -0.60 -3.64 -8.79
N ALA A 23 -1.65 -3.94 -9.56
CA ALA A 23 -3.02 -4.00 -9.06
C ALA A 23 -3.20 -5.11 -8.02
N GLU A 24 -2.64 -6.30 -8.28
CA GLU A 24 -2.67 -7.44 -7.34
C GLU A 24 -2.03 -7.06 -5.99
N THR A 25 -0.87 -6.38 -6.02
CA THR A 25 -0.16 -5.93 -4.81
C THR A 25 -0.98 -4.90 -4.02
N VAL A 26 -1.58 -3.93 -4.72
CA VAL A 26 -2.41 -2.89 -4.09
C VAL A 26 -3.65 -3.50 -3.46
N GLU A 27 -4.32 -4.42 -4.16
CA GLU A 27 -5.51 -5.10 -3.64
C GLU A 27 -5.18 -5.93 -2.39
N GLU A 28 -4.12 -6.74 -2.42
CA GLU A 28 -3.71 -7.54 -1.26
C GLU A 28 -3.28 -6.66 -0.07
N ALA A 29 -2.61 -5.54 -0.33
CA ALA A 29 -2.24 -4.59 0.72
C ALA A 29 -3.46 -3.94 1.39
N LEU A 30 -4.57 -3.76 0.66
CA LEU A 30 -5.80 -3.14 1.15
C LEU A 30 -6.74 -4.10 1.87
N GLN A 31 -6.65 -5.42 1.62
CA GLN A 31 -7.49 -6.42 2.32
C GLN A 31 -7.35 -6.39 3.85
N ARG A 32 -6.34 -5.70 4.38
CA ARG A 32 -6.07 -5.55 5.83
C ARG A 32 -6.32 -4.14 6.35
N HIS A 33 -6.95 -3.26 5.59
CA HIS A 33 -7.25 -1.89 6.05
C HIS A 33 -8.55 -1.83 6.85
N GLU A 34 -8.42 -1.47 8.12
CA GLU A 34 -9.54 -1.07 8.97
C GLU A 34 -9.75 0.44 8.86
N THR A 35 -10.98 0.86 8.63
CA THR A 35 -11.36 2.27 8.62
C THR A 35 -11.32 2.81 10.06
N PRO A 36 -10.55 3.87 10.35
CA PRO A 36 -10.56 4.50 11.67
C PRO A 36 -11.98 4.95 12.04
N ALA A 37 -12.39 4.73 13.30
CA ALA A 37 -13.62 5.27 13.84
C ALA A 37 -13.36 6.64 14.47
N GLY A 38 -14.24 7.61 14.22
CA GLY A 38 -14.17 8.97 14.80
C GLY A 38 -13.79 10.07 13.81
N GLU A 39 -13.56 11.28 14.32
CA GLU A 39 -13.07 12.40 13.52
C GLU A 39 -11.63 12.14 13.08
N LEU A 40 -11.36 12.24 11.77
CA LEU A 40 -10.03 12.07 11.20
C LEU A 40 -9.19 13.32 11.45
N VAL A 41 -8.03 13.14 12.06
CA VAL A 41 -6.99 14.17 12.18
C VAL A 41 -5.84 13.89 11.21
N ALA A 42 -4.99 14.90 10.98
CA ALA A 42 -3.83 14.76 10.09
C ALA A 42 -2.89 13.60 10.48
N ALA A 43 -2.78 13.29 11.78
CA ALA A 43 -2.00 12.15 12.26
C ALA A 43 -2.53 10.80 11.75
N ASP A 44 -3.85 10.66 11.60
CA ASP A 44 -4.46 9.43 11.08
C ASP A 44 -4.11 9.17 9.62
N ILE A 45 -3.98 10.25 8.83
CA ILE A 45 -3.57 10.18 7.42
C ILE A 45 -2.13 9.72 7.31
N ILE A 46 -1.23 10.27 8.14
CA ILE A 46 0.19 9.88 8.17
C ILE A 46 0.31 8.40 8.57
N GLU A 47 -0.45 7.97 9.57
CA GLU A 47 -0.44 6.58 10.01
C GLU A 47 -1.08 5.63 8.98
N ALA A 48 -2.10 6.08 8.25
CA ALA A 48 -2.66 5.32 7.13
C ALA A 48 -1.65 5.17 5.97
N ASP A 49 -0.91 6.22 5.63
CA ASP A 49 0.16 6.16 4.62
C ASP A 49 1.24 5.15 5.03
N ARG A 50 1.75 5.27 6.26
CA ARG A 50 2.76 4.35 6.81
C ARG A 50 2.29 2.91 6.75
N ARG A 51 1.07 2.62 7.23
CA ARG A 51 0.47 1.28 7.18
C ARG A 51 0.32 0.76 5.74
N GLY A 52 -0.06 1.62 4.81
CA GLY A 52 -0.16 1.28 3.39
C GLY A 52 1.18 0.86 2.78
N ARG A 53 2.26 1.60 3.06
CA ARG A 53 3.62 1.24 2.59
C ARG A 53 4.09 -0.09 3.18
N ASP A 54 3.90 -0.27 4.48
CA ASP A 54 4.32 -1.50 5.17
C ASP A 54 3.52 -2.73 4.71
N ALA A 55 2.23 -2.57 4.40
CA ALA A 55 1.42 -3.64 3.82
C ALA A 55 1.94 -4.04 2.43
N ALA A 56 2.17 -3.08 1.53
CA ALA A 56 2.69 -3.36 0.19
C ALA A 56 4.08 -4.05 0.24
N ARG A 57 5.00 -3.57 1.09
CA ARG A 57 6.32 -4.19 1.27
C ARG A 57 6.23 -5.64 1.74
N ARG A 58 5.29 -5.97 2.63
CA ARG A 58 5.07 -7.35 3.08
C ARG A 58 4.59 -8.25 1.94
N VAL A 59 3.66 -7.77 1.11
CA VAL A 59 3.19 -8.51 -0.08
C VAL A 59 4.36 -8.78 -1.03
N LEU A 60 5.22 -7.79 -1.28
CA LEU A 60 6.36 -7.90 -2.19
C LEU A 60 7.53 -8.75 -1.65
N SER A 61 7.62 -8.95 -0.34
CA SER A 61 8.68 -9.74 0.29
C SER A 61 8.40 -11.25 0.34
N ARG A 62 7.24 -11.67 -0.15
CA ARG A 62 6.77 -13.07 -0.17
C ARG A 62 7.20 -13.80 -1.43
#